data_AF-G2X5V1-F1
#
_entry.id   AF-G2X5V1-F1
#
_cell.length_a   1.000
_cell.length_b   1.000
_cell.length_c   1.000
_cell.angle_alpha   90.00
_cell.angle_beta   90.00
_cell.angle_gamma   90.00
#
_symmetry.space_group_name_H-M   'P 1'
#
loop_
_entity.id
_entity.type
_entity.pdbx_description
1 polymer ?
#
loop_
_entity_poly.entity_id
_entity_poly.type
_entity_poly.pdbx_seq_one_letter_code
_entity_poly.pdbx_strand_id
1 'polypeptide(L)'
;MSFPFTITEQILPGAYIREFPHALSTSQESTLRLAVKIYTPKDNTSPQPGDVTLIAAHANGFPKELYEAMWADLHAEAAKANPPFRIRQIIAVDAAWQNASAPLNEHLLGNDPGWLDYPRDMLHILNTLRPPQPLVGVGHSFGGNAIANLALLHPRLLSTVILLDPVISRWSSNATSDVSRSPAAMSIGRRDLWPSRDAARAAFAKSPFYRAWDPRVLDAWLAHGLRDTPTPLYPEPGHVTLATTRHQEVFTYFRPSWDAYAADGTTLVRRDLVPDLDPALSKGFVTYPVYRAEGANTLRLVRPPKPGKTKTEAKI
;
A
#
# COMPACT_ATOMS: atom_id res chain seq x y z
N MET A 1 17.69 19.51 13.27
CA MET A 1 18.80 18.76 12.64
C MET A 1 18.50 18.62 11.15
N SER A 2 19.50 18.64 10.28
CA SER A 2 19.29 18.38 8.85
C SER A 2 18.86 16.94 8.60
N PHE A 3 18.02 16.69 7.60
CA PHE A 3 17.64 15.33 7.21
C PHE A 3 18.89 14.47 6.89
N PRO A 4 19.03 13.26 7.48
CA PRO A 4 20.32 12.54 7.50
C PRO A 4 20.62 11.74 6.21
N PHE A 5 19.71 11.73 5.25
CA PHE A 5 19.86 10.98 4.00
C PHE A 5 20.06 11.88 2.79
N THR A 6 20.82 11.37 1.82
CA THR A 6 20.78 11.80 0.43
C THR A 6 19.68 11.01 -0.28
N ILE A 7 18.81 11.69 -1.03
CA ILE A 7 17.67 11.07 -1.71
C ILE A 7 18.00 10.93 -3.19
N THR A 8 17.84 9.73 -3.73
CA THR A 8 17.83 9.47 -5.17
C THR A 8 16.44 9.03 -5.59
N GLU A 9 15.85 9.70 -6.58
CA GLU A 9 14.56 9.33 -7.14
C GLU A 9 14.76 8.54 -8.44
N GLN A 10 13.96 7.48 -8.61
CA GLN A 10 13.96 6.67 -9.82
C GLN A 10 12.53 6.33 -10.23
N ILE A 11 12.32 6.21 -11.55
CA ILE A 11 11.10 5.64 -12.12
C ILE A 11 11.47 4.29 -12.72
N LEU A 12 10.97 3.21 -12.13
CA LEU A 12 11.25 1.84 -12.56
C LEU A 12 9.98 1.21 -13.16
N PRO A 13 10.10 0.28 -14.12
CA PRO A 13 8.96 -0.53 -14.53
C PRO A 13 8.47 -1.38 -13.35
N GLY A 14 7.16 -1.57 -13.25
CA GLY A 14 6.55 -2.53 -12.34
C GLY A 14 6.56 -3.96 -12.89
N ALA A 15 6.13 -4.90 -12.06
CA ALA A 15 5.97 -6.28 -12.46
C ALA A 15 4.84 -6.44 -13.49
N TYR A 16 5.08 -7.36 -14.41
CA TYR A 16 4.22 -7.76 -15.51
C TYR A 16 3.89 -9.26 -15.36
N ILE A 17 2.70 -9.82 -15.53
CA ILE A 17 1.32 -9.33 -15.78
C ILE A 17 0.65 -8.93 -14.45
N ARG A 18 -0.41 -8.09 -14.48
CA ARG A 18 -1.20 -7.71 -13.29
C ARG A 18 -2.18 -8.81 -12.87
N GLU A 19 -2.56 -8.84 -11.60
CA GLU A 19 -3.39 -9.92 -11.06
C GLU A 19 -4.78 -9.99 -11.68
N PHE A 20 -5.43 -8.83 -11.83
CA PHE A 20 -6.80 -8.72 -12.28
C PHE A 20 -6.84 -8.02 -13.63
N PRO A 21 -7.70 -8.47 -14.58
CA PRO A 21 -7.79 -7.85 -15.90
C PRO A 21 -8.08 -6.35 -15.83
N HIS A 22 -8.90 -5.92 -14.87
CA HIS A 22 -9.28 -4.52 -14.73
C HIS A 22 -8.33 -3.71 -13.84
N ALA A 23 -7.14 -4.24 -13.51
CA ALA A 23 -6.06 -3.42 -12.97
C ALA A 23 -5.55 -2.42 -14.02
N LEU A 24 -5.74 -2.73 -15.32
CA LEU A 24 -5.37 -1.89 -16.46
C LEU A 24 -6.63 -1.50 -17.26
N SER A 25 -6.69 -0.26 -17.76
CA SER A 25 -7.84 0.28 -18.48
C SER A 25 -7.84 0.04 -19.99
N THR A 26 -6.69 -0.32 -20.56
CA THR A 26 -6.48 -0.38 -22.03
C THR A 26 -5.99 -1.74 -22.50
N SER A 27 -4.78 -2.14 -22.11
CA SER A 27 -4.16 -3.40 -22.53
C SER A 27 -3.56 -4.14 -21.35
N GLN A 28 -3.72 -5.47 -21.33
CA GLN A 28 -3.05 -6.35 -20.36
C GLN A 28 -1.52 -6.32 -20.51
N GLU A 29 -1.05 -5.82 -21.65
CA GLU A 29 0.38 -5.70 -22.00
C GLU A 29 1.02 -4.40 -21.49
N SER A 30 0.23 -3.47 -20.94
CA SER A 30 0.76 -2.19 -20.45
C SER A 30 1.62 -2.38 -19.20
N THR A 31 2.83 -1.83 -19.24
CA THR A 31 3.74 -1.79 -18.10
C THR A 31 3.49 -0.54 -17.27
N LEU A 32 3.05 -0.71 -16.02
CA LEU A 32 2.95 0.38 -15.06
C LEU A 32 4.35 0.80 -14.57
N ARG A 33 4.48 2.06 -14.17
CA ARG A 33 5.71 2.68 -13.67
C ARG A 33 5.61 2.94 -12.17
N LEU A 34 6.72 2.75 -11.47
CA LEU A 34 6.81 2.87 -10.02
C LEU A 34 7.73 4.04 -9.66
N ALA A 35 7.23 4.97 -8.87
CA ALA A 35 8.03 6.02 -8.26
C ALA A 35 8.77 5.45 -7.04
N VAL A 36 10.10 5.41 -7.12
CA VAL A 36 10.99 4.84 -6.11
C VAL A 36 11.89 5.92 -5.55
N LYS A 37 11.99 5.98 -4.21
CA LYS A 37 12.98 6.80 -3.51
C LYS A 37 13.98 5.90 -2.80
N ILE A 38 15.27 6.19 -3.00
CA ILE A 38 16.36 5.55 -2.30
C ILE A 38 17.01 6.58 -1.37
N TYR A 39 16.96 6.31 -0.08
CA TYR A 39 17.54 7.14 0.97
C TYR A 39 18.87 6.52 1.40
N THR A 40 19.99 7.18 1.13
CA THR A 40 21.33 6.73 1.51
C THR A 40 21.86 7.61 2.66
N PRO A 41 22.24 7.05 3.82
CA PRO A 41 22.76 7.86 4.93
C PRO A 41 24.01 8.64 4.54
N LYS A 42 24.05 9.92 4.92
CA LYS A 42 25.19 10.82 4.63
C LYS A 42 26.46 10.42 5.37
N ASP A 43 26.32 9.67 6.47
CA ASP A 43 27.40 9.17 7.32
C ASP A 43 27.79 7.71 7.03
N ASN A 44 27.18 7.09 6.01
CA ASN A 44 27.53 5.74 5.55
C ASN A 44 27.78 5.69 4.03
N THR A 45 28.77 6.45 3.57
CA THR A 45 29.14 6.52 2.14
C THR A 45 29.87 5.27 1.63
N SER A 46 30.38 4.42 2.53
CA SER A 46 31.05 3.15 2.22
C SER A 46 30.46 2.02 3.06
N PRO A 47 29.28 1.49 2.67
CA PRO A 47 28.58 0.46 3.43
C PRO A 47 29.40 -0.80 3.64
N GLN A 48 29.29 -1.39 4.83
CA GLN A 48 30.02 -2.60 5.21
C GLN A 48 29.13 -3.85 5.09
N PRO A 49 29.73 -5.06 5.04
CA PRO A 49 28.99 -6.30 5.22
C PRO A 49 28.19 -6.27 6.54
N GLY A 50 26.91 -6.61 6.48
CA GLY A 50 26.01 -6.57 7.64
C GLY A 50 25.19 -5.29 7.79
N ASP A 51 25.56 -4.18 7.14
CA ASP A 51 24.68 -3.00 7.08
C ASP A 51 23.33 -3.39 6.45
N VAL A 52 22.23 -2.81 6.93
CA VAL A 52 20.89 -3.24 6.51
C VAL A 52 20.37 -2.40 5.36
N THR A 53 19.73 -3.04 4.38
CA THR A 53 18.90 -2.32 3.40
C THR A 53 17.42 -2.56 3.70
N LEU A 54 16.66 -1.48 3.83
CA LEU A 54 15.22 -1.55 4.10
C LEU A 54 14.45 -1.44 2.78
N ILE A 55 13.45 -2.30 2.56
CA ILE A 55 12.42 -2.12 1.52
C ILE A 55 11.11 -1.72 2.22
N ALA A 56 10.58 -0.56 1.87
CA ALA A 56 9.49 0.08 2.58
C ALA A 56 8.21 0.19 1.73
N ALA A 57 7.09 -0.25 2.30
CA ALA A 57 5.76 -0.22 1.70
C ALA A 57 4.79 0.66 2.51
N HIS A 58 4.14 1.61 1.84
CA HIS A 58 3.27 2.61 2.48
C HIS A 58 1.85 2.08 2.76
N ALA A 59 1.08 2.84 3.56
CA ALA A 59 -0.35 2.61 3.79
C ALA A 59 -1.24 3.26 2.71
N ASN A 60 -2.50 2.87 2.65
CA ASN A 60 -3.41 3.26 1.57
C ASN A 60 -3.62 4.77 1.58
N GLY A 61 -3.32 5.45 0.48
CA GLY A 61 -3.43 6.90 0.35
C GLY A 61 -2.33 7.69 1.06
N PHE A 62 -1.27 7.04 1.56
CA PHE A 62 -0.18 7.68 2.31
C PHE A 62 1.09 7.66 1.45
N PRO A 63 1.64 8.80 1.03
CA PRO A 63 2.91 8.87 0.31
C PRO A 63 4.07 8.26 1.09
N LYS A 64 5.00 7.61 0.39
CA LYS A 64 6.24 7.08 0.98
C LYS A 64 7.05 8.12 1.77
N GLU A 65 6.91 9.40 1.46
CA GLU A 65 7.58 10.52 2.14
C GLU A 65 7.05 10.78 3.56
N LEU A 66 5.83 10.33 3.90
CA LEU A 66 5.29 10.47 5.25
C LEU A 66 6.14 9.74 6.30
N TYR A 67 6.96 8.78 5.87
CA TYR A 67 7.83 7.98 6.71
C TYR A 67 9.22 8.61 6.89
N GLU A 68 9.55 9.71 6.20
CA GLU A 68 10.88 10.34 6.30
C GLU A 68 11.22 10.77 7.73
N ALA A 69 10.24 11.28 8.48
CA ALA A 69 10.42 11.60 9.90
C ALA A 69 10.85 10.36 10.71
N MET A 70 10.17 9.23 10.48
CA MET A 70 10.50 7.95 11.11
C MET A 70 11.86 7.42 10.66
N TRP A 71 12.25 7.59 9.39
CA TRP A 71 13.56 7.19 8.90
C TRP A 71 14.70 7.99 9.54
N ALA A 72 14.52 9.29 9.73
CA ALA A 72 15.49 10.14 10.42
C ALA A 72 15.66 9.71 11.88
N ASP A 73 14.54 9.45 12.57
CA ASP A 73 14.57 9.02 13.97
C ASP A 73 15.16 7.59 14.10
N LEU A 74 14.80 6.68 13.20
CA LEU A 74 15.36 5.32 13.14
C LEU A 74 16.87 5.34 12.91
N HIS A 75 17.37 6.19 12.01
CA HIS A 75 18.81 6.34 11.77
C HIS A 75 19.55 6.82 13.03
N ALA A 76 18.99 7.80 13.74
CA ALA A 76 19.56 8.29 14.99
C ALA A 76 19.56 7.25 16.11
N GLU A 77 18.52 6.42 16.20
CA GLU A 77 18.41 5.35 17.20
C GLU A 77 19.24 4.10 16.83
N ALA A 78 19.45 3.82 15.54
CA ALA A 78 20.23 2.67 15.09
C ALA A 78 21.67 2.66 15.62
N ALA A 79 22.29 3.84 15.71
CA ALA A 79 23.63 4.02 16.27
C ALA A 79 23.69 3.83 17.80
N LYS A 80 22.56 4.00 18.50
CA LYS A 80 22.44 3.87 19.96
C LYS A 80 21.99 2.48 20.41
N ALA A 81 21.50 1.66 19.48
CA ALA A 81 21.04 0.30 19.76
C ALA A 81 22.16 -0.59 20.31
N ASN A 82 21.79 -1.70 20.96
CA ASN A 82 22.72 -2.68 21.50
C ASN A 82 22.34 -4.10 21.07
N PRO A 83 23.09 -4.73 20.13
CA PRO A 83 24.22 -4.15 19.39
C PRO A 83 23.76 -3.05 18.42
N PRO A 84 24.61 -2.06 18.10
CA PRO A 84 24.29 -1.05 17.10
C PRO A 84 24.19 -1.68 15.71
N PHE A 85 23.36 -1.10 14.87
CA PHE A 85 23.29 -1.47 13.45
C PHE A 85 23.37 -0.22 12.58
N ARG A 86 23.79 -0.39 11.32
CA ARG A 86 23.92 0.71 10.36
C ARG A 86 22.99 0.48 9.19
N ILE A 87 22.33 1.55 8.77
CA ILE A 87 21.52 1.55 7.56
C ILE A 87 22.46 1.74 6.37
N ARG A 88 22.33 0.89 5.35
CA ARG A 88 22.96 1.07 4.04
C ARG A 88 22.13 2.00 3.18
N GLN A 89 20.85 1.66 3.05
CA GLN A 89 19.88 2.46 2.30
C GLN A 89 18.46 2.04 2.67
N ILE A 90 17.50 2.91 2.40
CA ILE A 90 16.06 2.62 2.46
C ILE A 90 15.51 2.79 1.05
N ILE A 91 14.88 1.77 0.51
CA ILE A 91 14.20 1.78 -0.79
C ILE A 91 12.71 1.86 -0.50
N ALA A 92 12.09 3.00 -0.76
CA ALA A 92 10.66 3.19 -0.58
C ALA A 92 9.96 3.28 -1.93
N VAL A 93 8.87 2.55 -2.08
CA VAL A 93 8.18 2.35 -3.38
C VAL A 93 6.73 2.78 -3.22
N ASP A 94 6.22 3.64 -4.10
CA ASP A 94 4.77 3.87 -4.17
C ASP A 94 4.10 2.78 -5.02
N ALA A 95 3.01 2.19 -4.52
CA ALA A 95 2.21 1.21 -5.26
C ALA A 95 1.76 1.80 -6.60
N ALA A 96 1.70 0.99 -7.66
CA ALA A 96 1.52 1.48 -9.03
C ALA A 96 0.30 2.41 -9.23
N TRP A 97 -0.76 2.21 -8.45
CA TRP A 97 -2.01 2.97 -8.51
C TRP A 97 -2.12 4.07 -7.44
N GLN A 98 -1.05 4.40 -6.72
CA GLN A 98 -1.05 5.39 -5.63
C GLN A 98 0.08 6.41 -5.70
N ASN A 99 -0.12 7.52 -5.00
CA ASN A 99 0.84 8.56 -4.67
C ASN A 99 1.60 9.05 -5.91
N ALA A 100 2.94 9.06 -5.90
CA ALA A 100 3.72 9.53 -7.05
C ALA A 100 3.70 8.54 -8.23
N SER A 101 3.36 7.26 -8.02
CA SER A 101 3.21 6.29 -9.11
C SER A 101 1.91 6.48 -9.88
N ALA A 102 0.82 6.87 -9.23
CA ALA A 102 -0.49 7.03 -9.86
C ALA A 102 -0.48 8.03 -11.05
N PRO A 103 0.05 9.26 -10.92
CA PRO A 103 0.16 10.20 -12.04
C PRO A 103 0.97 9.68 -13.23
N LEU A 104 2.00 8.86 -12.98
CA LEU A 104 2.81 8.25 -14.05
C LEU A 104 2.00 7.23 -14.87
N ASN A 105 0.94 6.69 -14.27
CA ASN A 105 0.14 5.59 -14.79
C ASN A 105 -1.30 6.01 -15.11
N GLU A 106 -1.65 7.28 -14.96
CA GLU A 106 -3.05 7.71 -14.84
C GLU A 106 -3.93 7.30 -16.03
N HIS A 107 -3.37 7.21 -17.23
CA HIS A 107 -4.07 6.77 -18.45
C HIS A 107 -4.12 5.24 -18.63
N LEU A 108 -3.41 4.49 -17.79
CA LEU A 108 -3.29 3.04 -17.84
C LEU A 108 -4.02 2.35 -16.69
N LEU A 109 -4.28 3.05 -15.58
CA LEU A 109 -4.93 2.48 -14.40
C LEU A 109 -6.40 2.14 -14.69
N GLY A 110 -6.77 0.89 -14.40
CA GLY A 110 -8.17 0.48 -14.35
C GLY A 110 -8.80 0.69 -12.97
N ASN A 111 -9.92 0.00 -12.72
CA ASN A 111 -10.71 0.13 -11.49
C ASN A 111 -10.60 -1.08 -10.54
N ASP A 112 -9.70 -2.02 -10.82
CA ASP A 112 -9.49 -3.20 -9.99
C ASP A 112 -7.99 -3.48 -9.71
N PRO A 113 -7.29 -2.59 -8.97
CA PRO A 113 -5.94 -2.86 -8.53
C PRO A 113 -5.90 -4.06 -7.56
N GLY A 114 -4.96 -4.99 -7.75
CA GLY A 114 -4.72 -6.12 -6.84
C GLY A 114 -3.64 -5.80 -5.79
N TRP A 115 -3.87 -6.09 -4.50
CA TRP A 115 -2.85 -5.81 -3.47
C TRP A 115 -1.59 -6.65 -3.67
N LEU A 116 -1.73 -7.89 -4.15
CA LEU A 116 -0.59 -8.78 -4.33
C LEU A 116 0.29 -8.36 -5.53
N ASP A 117 -0.14 -7.39 -6.33
CA ASP A 117 0.74 -6.81 -7.33
C ASP A 117 1.86 -5.99 -6.68
N TYR A 118 1.59 -5.33 -5.55
CA TYR A 118 2.57 -4.50 -4.86
C TYR A 118 3.79 -5.29 -4.35
N PRO A 119 3.68 -6.49 -3.74
CA PRO A 119 4.84 -7.32 -3.46
C PRO A 119 5.53 -7.87 -4.71
N ARG A 120 4.81 -8.12 -5.81
CA ARG A 120 5.45 -8.51 -7.09
C ARG A 120 6.29 -7.34 -7.65
N ASP A 121 5.75 -6.13 -7.60
CA ASP A 121 6.42 -4.88 -7.95
C ASP A 121 7.69 -4.68 -7.10
N MET A 122 7.61 -4.86 -5.78
CA MET A 122 8.78 -4.78 -4.90
C MET A 122 9.83 -5.86 -5.19
N LEU A 123 9.42 -7.10 -5.43
CA LEU A 123 10.33 -8.18 -5.81
C LEU A 123 11.05 -7.85 -7.13
N HIS A 124 10.33 -7.31 -8.11
CA HIS A 124 10.90 -6.87 -9.39
C HIS A 124 11.93 -5.75 -9.21
N ILE A 125 11.62 -4.74 -8.38
CA ILE A 125 12.55 -3.66 -8.03
C ILE A 125 13.80 -4.23 -7.35
N LEU A 126 13.66 -5.13 -6.38
CA LEU A 126 14.80 -5.72 -5.68
C LEU A 126 15.69 -6.54 -6.62
N ASN A 127 15.12 -7.27 -7.58
CA ASN A 127 15.88 -7.99 -8.60
C ASN A 127 16.58 -7.08 -9.61
N THR A 128 16.06 -5.88 -9.81
CA THR A 128 16.63 -4.84 -10.68
C THR A 128 17.78 -4.12 -10.00
N LEU A 129 17.57 -3.65 -8.77
CA LEU A 129 18.55 -2.88 -7.99
C LEU A 129 19.61 -3.77 -7.31
N ARG A 130 19.29 -5.04 -7.08
CA ARG A 130 20.16 -6.07 -6.46
C ARG A 130 20.91 -5.60 -5.20
N PRO A 131 20.22 -5.01 -4.21
CA PRO A 131 20.87 -4.60 -2.98
C PRO A 131 21.48 -5.80 -2.24
N PRO A 132 22.66 -5.66 -1.60
CA PRO A 132 23.24 -6.71 -0.78
C PRO A 132 22.36 -7.08 0.42
N GLN A 133 22.46 -8.33 0.87
CA GLN A 133 21.90 -8.77 2.16
C GLN A 133 22.68 -8.13 3.34
N PRO A 134 22.06 -7.96 4.52
CA PRO A 134 20.67 -8.30 4.87
C PRO A 134 19.61 -7.30 4.36
N LEU A 135 18.47 -7.82 3.91
CA LEU A 135 17.28 -7.05 3.56
C LEU A 135 16.20 -7.11 4.64
N VAL A 136 15.68 -5.95 5.03
CA VAL A 136 14.59 -5.81 6.01
C VAL A 136 13.36 -5.26 5.32
N GLY A 137 12.23 -5.95 5.42
CA GLY A 137 10.95 -5.43 4.92
C GLY A 137 10.23 -4.64 5.99
N VAL A 138 9.76 -3.43 5.66
CA VAL A 138 8.95 -2.59 6.55
C VAL A 138 7.66 -2.20 5.84
N GLY A 139 6.50 -2.50 6.44
CA GLY A 139 5.22 -2.21 5.80
C GLY A 139 4.16 -1.73 6.78
N HIS A 140 3.36 -0.74 6.38
CA HIS A 140 2.25 -0.20 7.17
C HIS A 140 0.90 -0.54 6.54
N SER A 141 -0.09 -0.97 7.34
CA SER A 141 -1.46 -1.23 6.86
C SER A 141 -1.49 -2.24 5.69
N PHE A 142 -2.03 -1.87 4.53
CA PHE A 142 -1.98 -2.73 3.33
C PHE A 142 -0.54 -2.96 2.83
N GLY A 143 0.38 -2.00 3.00
CA GLY A 143 1.81 -2.20 2.76
C GLY A 143 2.43 -3.23 3.71
N GLY A 144 1.90 -3.37 4.93
CA GLY A 144 2.26 -4.47 5.84
C GLY A 144 1.83 -5.83 5.30
N ASN A 145 0.62 -5.91 4.73
CA ASN A 145 0.17 -7.10 4.00
C ASN A 145 1.09 -7.39 2.79
N ALA A 146 1.46 -6.37 2.02
CA ALA A 146 2.39 -6.51 0.90
C ALA A 146 3.74 -7.07 1.34
N ILE A 147 4.37 -6.53 2.39
CA ILE A 147 5.67 -7.04 2.88
C ILE A 147 5.56 -8.49 3.38
N ALA A 148 4.47 -8.87 4.04
CA ALA A 148 4.24 -10.27 4.42
C ALA A 148 4.15 -11.19 3.20
N ASN A 149 3.45 -10.77 2.15
CA ASN A 149 3.36 -11.54 0.90
C ASN A 149 4.69 -11.55 0.12
N LEU A 150 5.50 -10.49 0.19
CA LEU A 150 6.85 -10.50 -0.37
C LEU A 150 7.72 -11.57 0.31
N ALA A 151 7.63 -11.67 1.64
CA ALA A 151 8.32 -12.73 2.40
C ALA A 151 7.81 -14.14 2.03
N LEU A 152 6.50 -14.30 1.80
CA LEU A 152 5.90 -15.56 1.36
C LEU A 152 6.32 -15.95 -0.08
N LEU A 153 6.42 -14.96 -0.99
CA LEU A 153 6.85 -15.18 -2.38
C LEU A 153 8.31 -15.63 -2.46
N HIS A 154 9.17 -15.11 -1.58
CA HIS A 154 10.60 -15.46 -1.57
C HIS A 154 11.12 -15.57 -0.12
N PRO A 155 10.96 -16.74 0.54
CA PRO A 155 11.28 -16.91 1.97
C PRO A 155 12.74 -16.64 2.38
N ARG A 156 13.67 -16.63 1.42
CA ARG A 156 15.09 -16.30 1.64
C ARG A 156 15.45 -14.83 1.36
N LEU A 157 14.49 -13.99 0.97
CA LEU A 157 14.76 -12.63 0.51
C LEU A 157 14.97 -11.68 1.69
N LEU A 158 14.06 -11.71 2.67
CA LEU A 158 14.07 -10.79 3.81
C LEU A 158 14.62 -11.49 5.05
N SER A 159 15.63 -10.90 5.67
CA SER A 159 16.16 -11.36 6.97
C SER A 159 15.24 -10.97 8.13
N THR A 160 14.42 -9.93 7.94
CA THR A 160 13.53 -9.39 8.98
C THR A 160 12.30 -8.74 8.35
N VAL A 161 11.16 -8.89 9.00
CA VAL A 161 9.87 -8.30 8.60
C VAL A 161 9.35 -7.47 9.77
N ILE A 162 9.11 -6.18 9.52
CA ILE A 162 8.55 -5.21 10.47
C ILE A 162 7.19 -4.76 9.94
N LEU A 163 6.13 -5.06 10.69
CA LEU A 163 4.77 -4.78 10.29
C LEU A 163 4.14 -3.74 11.23
N LEU A 164 3.81 -2.58 10.69
CA LEU A 164 3.12 -1.49 11.40
C LEU A 164 1.63 -1.62 11.12
N ASP A 165 0.84 -2.00 12.12
CA ASP A 165 -0.62 -2.20 12.01
C ASP A 165 -1.07 -2.91 10.70
N PRO A 166 -0.53 -4.11 10.39
CA PRO A 166 -0.74 -4.75 9.10
C PRO A 166 -2.20 -5.21 8.93
N VAL A 167 -2.72 -5.10 7.71
CA VAL A 167 -4.03 -5.67 7.36
C VAL A 167 -3.88 -7.15 7.03
N ILE A 168 -3.74 -7.99 8.06
CA ILE A 168 -3.65 -9.46 7.97
C ILE A 168 -4.63 -10.06 8.98
N SER A 169 -5.90 -10.14 8.59
CA SER A 169 -6.98 -10.63 9.44
C SER A 169 -8.15 -11.12 8.59
N ARG A 170 -9.11 -11.82 9.21
CA ARG A 170 -10.37 -12.19 8.53
C ARG A 170 -11.30 -10.98 8.35
N TRP A 171 -10.97 -9.85 8.97
CA TRP A 171 -11.70 -8.61 8.86
C TRP A 171 -11.48 -8.03 7.47
N SER A 172 -12.50 -8.09 6.62
CA SER A 172 -12.54 -7.24 5.43
C SER A 172 -12.86 -5.81 5.87
N SER A 173 -12.61 -4.82 5.00
CA SER A 173 -13.08 -3.44 5.21
C SER A 173 -14.63 -3.31 5.36
N ASN A 174 -15.36 -4.44 5.28
CA ASN A 174 -16.81 -4.59 5.44
C ASN A 174 -17.20 -5.46 6.64
N ALA A 175 -16.37 -5.52 7.69
CA ALA A 175 -16.65 -6.44 8.79
C ALA A 175 -17.87 -6.07 9.65
N THR A 176 -18.39 -4.85 9.50
CA THR A 176 -19.71 -4.47 9.98
C THR A 176 -20.70 -4.58 8.83
N SER A 177 -21.94 -4.98 9.12
CA SER A 177 -23.03 -4.94 8.13
C SER A 177 -23.30 -3.55 7.55
N ASP A 178 -22.72 -2.53 8.18
CA ASP A 178 -22.74 -1.15 7.77
C ASP A 178 -21.40 -0.73 7.16
N VAL A 179 -21.34 -0.71 5.81
CA VAL A 179 -20.20 -0.22 5.02
C VAL A 179 -19.97 1.28 5.24
N SER A 180 -20.97 2.05 5.69
CA SER A 180 -20.88 3.51 5.85
C SER A 180 -19.90 3.95 6.96
N ARG A 181 -19.50 3.03 7.83
CA ARG A 181 -18.51 3.27 8.90
C ARG A 181 -17.12 2.72 8.57
N SER A 182 -16.91 2.23 7.36
CA SER A 182 -15.62 1.68 6.92
C SER A 182 -14.59 2.78 6.58
N PRO A 183 -13.28 2.46 6.59
CA PRO A 183 -12.25 3.35 6.04
C PRO A 183 -12.52 3.80 4.59
N ALA A 184 -13.16 2.94 3.80
CA ALA A 184 -13.55 3.27 2.44
C ALA A 184 -14.65 4.32 2.38
N ALA A 185 -15.66 4.27 3.27
CA ALA A 185 -16.71 5.29 3.34
C ALA A 185 -16.14 6.67 3.66
N MET A 186 -15.13 6.73 4.54
CA MET A 186 -14.39 7.98 4.79
C MET A 186 -13.63 8.47 3.55
N SER A 187 -13.16 7.56 2.70
CA SER A 187 -12.44 7.88 1.45
C SER A 187 -13.39 8.36 0.35
N ILE A 188 -14.59 7.76 0.24
CA ILE A 188 -15.66 8.19 -0.68
C ILE A 188 -16.05 9.66 -0.43
N GLY A 189 -16.27 10.01 0.84
CA GLY A 189 -16.66 11.37 1.24
C GLY A 189 -15.51 12.37 1.34
N ARG A 190 -14.26 11.96 1.07
CA ARG A 190 -13.09 12.80 1.26
C ARG A 190 -13.13 14.00 0.30
N ARG A 191 -12.63 15.15 0.73
CA ARG A 191 -12.36 16.28 -0.18
C ARG A 191 -11.15 15.98 -1.06
N ASP A 192 -11.23 16.28 -2.34
CA ASP A 192 -10.20 15.94 -3.34
C ASP A 192 -9.78 17.12 -4.22
N LEU A 193 -10.38 18.30 -4.03
CA LEU A 193 -10.03 19.49 -4.80
C LEU A 193 -10.01 20.71 -3.88
N TRP A 194 -8.95 21.51 -4.02
CA TRP A 194 -8.76 22.78 -3.32
C TRP A 194 -8.35 23.86 -4.32
N PRO A 195 -8.75 25.13 -4.07
CA PRO A 195 -8.44 26.25 -4.97
C PRO A 195 -6.95 26.63 -4.97
N SER A 196 -6.17 26.17 -3.99
CA SER A 196 -4.72 26.35 -3.96
C SER A 196 -4.08 25.43 -2.91
N ARG A 197 -2.75 25.27 -2.96
CA ARG A 197 -2.00 24.53 -1.95
C ARG A 197 -2.11 25.15 -0.56
N ASP A 198 -2.21 26.49 -0.46
CA ASP A 198 -2.44 27.19 0.80
C ASP A 198 -3.84 26.94 1.36
N ALA A 199 -4.85 26.90 0.50
CA ALA A 199 -6.21 26.55 0.92
C ALA A 199 -6.29 25.08 1.39
N ALA A 200 -5.53 24.18 0.75
CA ALA A 200 -5.38 22.81 1.21
C ALA A 200 -4.69 22.76 2.59
N ARG A 201 -3.57 23.45 2.77
CA ARG A 201 -2.87 23.57 4.06
C ARG A 201 -3.80 24.05 5.18
N ALA A 202 -4.56 25.12 4.93
CA ALA A 202 -5.53 25.65 5.90
C ALA A 202 -6.66 24.65 6.22
N ALA A 203 -7.11 23.86 5.23
CA ALA A 203 -8.12 22.83 5.45
C ALA A 203 -7.57 21.65 6.28
N PHE A 204 -6.37 21.16 5.98
CA PHE A 204 -5.74 20.07 6.72
C PHE A 204 -5.43 20.48 8.17
N ALA A 205 -4.93 21.69 8.39
CA ALA A 205 -4.66 22.21 9.74
C ALA A 205 -5.92 22.31 10.63
N LYS A 206 -7.13 22.43 10.03
CA LYS A 206 -8.39 22.45 10.79
C LYS A 206 -8.90 21.06 11.15
N SER A 207 -8.49 20.03 10.41
CA SER A 207 -8.98 18.66 10.60
C SER A 207 -8.35 18.01 11.83
N PRO A 208 -9.15 17.53 12.80
CA PRO A 208 -8.64 16.86 14.00
C PRO A 208 -7.71 15.67 13.69
N PHE A 209 -7.96 14.96 12.60
CA PHE A 209 -7.15 13.82 12.16
C PHE A 209 -5.71 14.23 11.84
N TYR A 210 -5.52 15.29 11.04
CA TYR A 210 -4.20 15.74 10.62
C TYR A 210 -3.47 16.55 11.70
N ARG A 211 -4.20 17.24 12.60
CA ARG A 211 -3.59 17.96 13.74
C ARG A 211 -2.89 17.04 14.73
N ALA A 212 -3.27 15.76 14.77
CA ALA A 212 -2.64 14.77 15.64
C ALA A 212 -1.30 14.25 15.08
N TRP A 213 -0.97 14.56 13.82
CA TRP A 213 0.26 14.10 13.18
C TRP A 213 1.48 14.91 13.66
N ASP A 214 2.65 14.27 13.66
CA ASP A 214 3.92 14.99 13.79
C ASP A 214 4.00 16.08 12.69
N PRO A 215 4.39 17.32 13.01
CA PRO A 215 4.48 18.41 12.05
C PRO A 215 5.31 18.06 10.80
N ARG A 216 6.39 17.28 10.94
CA ARG A 216 7.23 16.82 9.83
C ARG A 216 6.45 15.94 8.85
N VAL A 217 5.55 15.12 9.37
CA VAL A 217 4.68 14.24 8.58
C VAL A 217 3.58 15.05 7.89
N LEU A 218 2.99 16.04 8.57
CA LEU A 218 2.01 16.93 7.96
C LEU A 218 2.63 17.78 6.83
N ASP A 219 3.85 18.27 7.00
CA ASP A 219 4.55 19.00 5.94
C ASP A 219 4.85 18.09 4.74
N ALA A 220 5.28 16.85 4.98
CA ALA A 220 5.46 15.85 3.92
C ALA A 220 4.13 15.54 3.19
N TRP A 221 3.00 15.48 3.91
CA TRP A 221 1.67 15.33 3.31
C TRP A 221 1.30 16.49 2.39
N LEU A 222 1.55 17.73 2.82
CA LEU A 222 1.24 18.91 2.02
C LEU A 222 2.13 19.04 0.77
N ALA A 223 3.34 18.49 0.84
CA ALA A 223 4.27 18.45 -0.29
C ALA A 223 3.94 17.33 -1.27
N HIS A 224 3.68 16.11 -0.78
CA HIS A 224 3.66 14.89 -1.61
C HIS A 224 2.28 14.23 -1.72
N GLY A 225 1.36 14.51 -0.81
CA GLY A 225 -0.02 14.01 -0.85
C GLY A 225 -0.91 14.75 -1.85
N LEU A 226 -0.43 15.87 -2.40
CA LEU A 226 -1.15 16.75 -3.33
C LEU A 226 -0.38 16.95 -4.63
N ARG A 227 -1.11 17.07 -5.73
CA ARG A 227 -0.60 17.46 -7.05
C ARG A 227 -1.41 18.61 -7.63
N ASP A 228 -0.77 19.36 -8.52
CA ASP A 228 -1.40 20.49 -9.18
C ASP A 228 -2.32 19.99 -10.32
N THR A 229 -3.37 20.75 -10.63
CA THR A 229 -4.20 20.55 -11.83
C THR A 229 -3.60 21.34 -13.01
N PRO A 230 -3.82 20.92 -14.28
CA PRO A 230 -4.85 19.99 -14.75
C PRO A 230 -4.50 18.52 -14.55
N THR A 231 -5.54 17.71 -14.31
CA THR A 231 -5.51 16.25 -14.36
C THR A 231 -6.70 15.75 -15.20
N PRO A 232 -6.71 14.51 -15.70
CA PRO A 232 -7.88 13.94 -16.37
C PRO A 232 -9.19 14.05 -15.56
N LEU A 233 -9.12 13.98 -14.22
CA LEU A 233 -10.28 14.14 -13.35
C LEU A 233 -10.66 15.61 -13.11
N TYR A 234 -9.67 16.52 -13.15
CA TYR A 234 -9.82 17.95 -12.88
C TYR A 234 -9.09 18.75 -13.96
N PRO A 235 -9.73 18.99 -15.13
CA PRO A 235 -9.06 19.57 -16.30
C PRO A 235 -8.77 21.07 -16.16
N GLU A 236 -9.37 21.75 -15.18
CA GLU A 236 -9.15 23.16 -14.94
C GLU A 236 -7.85 23.40 -14.17
N PRO A 237 -6.92 24.25 -14.65
CA PRO A 237 -5.67 24.55 -13.97
C PRO A 237 -5.89 25.39 -12.69
N GLY A 238 -4.80 25.59 -11.94
CA GLY A 238 -4.77 26.52 -10.80
C GLY A 238 -5.36 25.97 -9.50
N HIS A 239 -5.72 24.69 -9.46
CA HIS A 239 -6.17 23.99 -8.27
C HIS A 239 -5.12 22.96 -7.82
N VAL A 240 -5.34 22.36 -6.66
CA VAL A 240 -4.62 21.17 -6.22
C VAL A 240 -5.59 20.04 -5.87
N THR A 241 -5.18 18.82 -6.13
CA THR A 241 -5.95 17.58 -5.90
C THR A 241 -5.08 16.53 -5.20
N LEU A 242 -5.67 15.44 -4.71
CA LEU A 242 -4.89 14.36 -4.12
C LEU A 242 -4.00 13.69 -5.19
N ALA A 243 -2.80 13.28 -4.79
CA ALA A 243 -1.90 12.51 -5.66
C ALA A 243 -2.47 11.10 -5.94
N THR A 244 -2.97 10.42 -4.90
CA THR A 244 -3.85 9.26 -5.04
C THR A 244 -5.28 9.75 -5.19
N THR A 245 -5.92 9.48 -6.33
CA THR A 245 -7.32 9.86 -6.51
C THR A 245 -8.20 9.13 -5.49
N ARG A 246 -9.31 9.73 -5.06
CA ARG A 246 -10.26 9.06 -4.15
C ARG A 246 -10.74 7.71 -4.69
N HIS A 247 -10.89 7.61 -6.02
CA HIS A 247 -11.29 6.37 -6.68
C HIS A 247 -10.27 5.26 -6.43
N GLN A 248 -8.98 5.51 -6.68
CA GLN A 248 -7.92 4.52 -6.45
C GLN A 248 -7.73 4.17 -4.97
N GLU A 249 -7.90 5.15 -4.06
CA GLU A 249 -7.93 4.89 -2.61
C GLU A 249 -9.09 3.96 -2.23
N VAL A 250 -10.28 4.18 -2.78
CA VAL A 250 -11.47 3.34 -2.56
C VAL A 250 -11.31 1.95 -3.17
N PHE A 251 -10.80 1.83 -4.40
CA PHE A 251 -10.57 0.53 -5.03
C PHE A 251 -9.54 -0.33 -4.29
N THR A 252 -8.66 0.30 -3.50
CA THR A 252 -7.76 -0.42 -2.59
C THR A 252 -8.54 -1.05 -1.43
N TYR A 253 -9.61 -0.42 -0.94
CA TYR A 253 -10.43 -1.01 0.11
C TYR A 253 -11.47 -2.01 -0.42
N PHE A 254 -12.00 -1.79 -1.62
CA PHE A 254 -13.15 -2.52 -2.13
C PHE A 254 -12.94 -2.99 -3.56
N ARG A 255 -13.30 -4.25 -3.80
CA ARG A 255 -13.60 -4.82 -5.10
C ARG A 255 -15.10 -5.11 -5.21
N PRO A 256 -15.73 -4.80 -6.36
CA PRO A 256 -17.09 -5.23 -6.67
C PRO A 256 -17.30 -6.73 -6.53
N SER A 257 -18.39 -7.13 -5.89
CA SER A 257 -18.87 -8.52 -5.88
C SER A 257 -20.34 -8.63 -6.28
N TRP A 258 -21.04 -7.54 -6.56
CA TRP A 258 -22.48 -7.55 -6.83
C TRP A 258 -22.87 -8.52 -7.97
N ASP A 259 -22.07 -8.62 -9.04
CA ASP A 259 -22.33 -9.54 -10.16
C ASP A 259 -22.07 -11.01 -9.80
N ALA A 260 -21.37 -11.26 -8.68
CA ALA A 260 -21.07 -12.60 -8.19
C ALA A 260 -22.22 -13.21 -7.35
N TYR A 261 -23.10 -12.37 -6.81
CA TYR A 261 -24.18 -12.77 -5.90
C TYR A 261 -25.55 -12.78 -6.61
N ALA A 262 -26.50 -13.54 -6.05
CA ALA A 262 -27.91 -13.43 -6.41
C ALA A 262 -28.44 -12.00 -6.11
N ALA A 263 -29.57 -11.63 -6.71
CA ALA A 263 -30.13 -10.28 -6.59
C ALA A 263 -30.44 -9.83 -5.15
N ASP A 264 -30.60 -10.79 -4.22
CA ASP A 264 -30.80 -10.53 -2.80
C ASP A 264 -29.49 -10.28 -2.02
N GLY A 265 -28.33 -10.46 -2.66
CA GLY A 265 -27.00 -10.29 -2.06
C GLY A 265 -26.59 -11.37 -1.07
N THR A 266 -27.35 -12.47 -0.94
CA THR A 266 -27.12 -13.47 0.12
C THR A 266 -26.31 -14.68 -0.36
N THR A 267 -26.53 -15.09 -1.60
CA THR A 267 -26.00 -16.33 -2.16
C THR A 267 -24.99 -16.05 -3.25
N LEU A 268 -23.76 -16.55 -3.08
CA LEU A 268 -22.72 -16.49 -4.11
C LEU A 268 -23.05 -17.49 -5.22
N VAL A 269 -23.36 -16.99 -6.43
CA VAL A 269 -23.80 -17.80 -7.58
C VAL A 269 -22.77 -17.85 -8.70
N ARG A 270 -21.83 -16.89 -8.76
CA ARG A 270 -20.82 -16.74 -9.81
C ARG A 270 -19.42 -16.59 -9.20
N ARG A 271 -18.90 -17.70 -8.67
CA ARG A 271 -17.57 -17.77 -8.02
C ARG A 271 -16.42 -17.42 -8.95
N ASP A 272 -16.59 -17.62 -10.26
CA ASP A 272 -15.63 -17.25 -11.29
C ASP A 272 -15.31 -15.75 -11.33
N LEU A 273 -16.24 -14.90 -10.87
CA LEU A 273 -16.07 -13.45 -10.83
C LEU A 273 -15.34 -12.95 -9.57
N VAL A 274 -15.21 -13.80 -8.55
CA VAL A 274 -14.54 -13.50 -7.26
C VAL A 274 -13.64 -14.67 -6.84
N PRO A 275 -12.67 -15.07 -7.68
CA PRO A 275 -11.93 -16.32 -7.50
C PRO A 275 -11.05 -16.34 -6.23
N ASP A 276 -10.66 -15.17 -5.75
CA ASP A 276 -9.86 -14.96 -4.54
C ASP A 276 -10.72 -14.87 -3.27
N LEU A 277 -12.06 -14.78 -3.37
CA LEU A 277 -12.95 -14.83 -2.23
C LEU A 277 -13.08 -16.27 -1.72
N ASP A 278 -12.64 -16.50 -0.48
CA ASP A 278 -12.90 -17.75 0.25
C ASP A 278 -14.08 -17.55 1.22
N PRO A 279 -15.27 -18.12 0.94
CA PRO A 279 -16.44 -17.99 1.82
C PRO A 279 -16.19 -18.58 3.21
N ALA A 280 -15.30 -19.57 3.35
CA ALA A 280 -14.99 -20.15 4.65
C ALA A 280 -14.16 -19.20 5.53
N LEU A 281 -13.30 -18.39 4.92
CA LEU A 281 -12.56 -17.33 5.63
C LEU A 281 -13.44 -16.11 5.94
N SER A 282 -14.49 -15.92 5.14
CA SER A 282 -15.36 -14.75 5.16
C SER A 282 -16.70 -15.00 5.87
N LYS A 283 -16.90 -16.18 6.48
CA LYS A 283 -18.12 -16.52 7.22
C LYS A 283 -18.34 -15.50 8.34
N GLY A 284 -19.48 -14.81 8.29
CA GLY A 284 -19.86 -13.76 9.26
C GLY A 284 -19.39 -12.35 8.89
N PHE A 285 -18.79 -12.16 7.72
CA PHE A 285 -18.41 -10.84 7.21
C PHE A 285 -19.22 -10.48 5.96
N VAL A 286 -19.51 -9.19 5.80
CA VAL A 286 -20.23 -8.72 4.62
C VAL A 286 -19.29 -8.71 3.42
N THR A 287 -19.71 -9.40 2.39
CA THR A 287 -18.94 -9.64 1.16
C THR A 287 -19.74 -9.24 -0.09
N TYR A 288 -20.94 -8.69 0.11
CA TYR A 288 -21.80 -8.06 -0.87
C TYR A 288 -22.13 -6.63 -0.41
N PRO A 289 -22.17 -5.61 -1.29
CA PRO A 289 -21.93 -5.69 -2.73
C PRO A 289 -20.44 -5.56 -3.10
N VAL A 290 -19.56 -5.46 -2.09
CA VAL A 290 -18.12 -5.33 -2.26
C VAL A 290 -17.38 -6.22 -1.25
N TYR A 291 -16.12 -6.56 -1.56
CA TYR A 291 -15.24 -7.34 -0.71
C TYR A 291 -13.78 -6.94 -0.88
N ARG A 292 -12.91 -7.49 -0.03
CA ARG A 292 -11.45 -7.44 -0.21
C ARG A 292 -10.82 -8.65 0.49
N ALA A 293 -10.20 -9.54 -0.28
CA ALA A 293 -9.85 -10.88 0.20
C ALA A 293 -8.41 -11.01 0.71
N GLU A 294 -7.52 -10.10 0.34
CA GLU A 294 -6.08 -10.27 0.55
C GLU A 294 -5.70 -10.37 2.02
N GLY A 295 -6.33 -9.60 2.91
CA GLY A 295 -6.10 -9.70 4.36
C GLY A 295 -6.36 -11.12 4.91
N ALA A 296 -7.50 -11.69 4.54
CA ALA A 296 -7.93 -13.02 4.99
C ALA A 296 -7.09 -14.13 4.35
N ASN A 297 -6.80 -13.99 3.05
CA ASN A 297 -5.97 -14.93 2.31
C ASN A 297 -4.55 -14.97 2.86
N THR A 298 -3.94 -13.81 3.15
CA THR A 298 -2.63 -13.72 3.79
C THR A 298 -2.64 -14.35 5.18
N LEU A 299 -3.69 -14.12 5.99
CA LEU A 299 -3.80 -14.75 7.31
C LEU A 299 -3.76 -16.27 7.22
N ARG A 300 -4.45 -16.86 6.24
CA ARG A 300 -4.45 -18.31 6.00
C ARG A 300 -3.05 -18.83 5.65
N LEU A 301 -2.27 -18.07 4.87
CA LEU A 301 -0.92 -18.44 4.46
C LEU A 301 0.10 -18.34 5.61
N VAL A 302 0.03 -17.29 6.45
CA VAL A 302 0.95 -17.12 7.59
C VAL A 302 0.60 -18.00 8.80
N ARG A 303 -0.64 -18.51 8.87
CA ARG A 303 -1.10 -19.47 9.88
C ARG A 303 -1.76 -20.67 9.21
N PRO A 304 -0.99 -21.57 8.57
CA PRO A 304 -1.55 -22.75 7.94
C PRO A 304 -2.28 -23.61 8.99
N PRO A 305 -3.39 -24.27 8.63
CA PRO A 305 -4.07 -25.18 9.53
C PRO A 305 -3.11 -26.28 10.01
N LYS A 306 -3.14 -26.59 11.30
CA LYS A 306 -2.26 -27.62 11.88
C LYS A 306 -2.50 -28.96 11.16
N PRO A 307 -1.45 -29.67 10.70
CA PRO A 307 -1.59 -31.03 10.18
C PRO A 307 -2.31 -31.91 11.22
N GLY A 308 -3.36 -32.62 10.82
CA GLY A 308 -4.12 -33.51 11.70
C GLY A 308 -5.41 -32.94 12.32
N LYS A 309 -5.79 -31.70 12.00
CA LYS A 309 -7.15 -31.18 12.25
C LYS A 309 -7.91 -30.94 10.94
N THR A 310 -8.01 -31.96 10.09
CA THR A 310 -9.17 -32.10 9.21
C THR A 310 -10.38 -32.46 10.07
N LYS A 311 -10.92 -31.47 10.77
CA LYS A 311 -12.26 -31.60 11.33
C LYS A 311 -13.25 -31.33 10.21
N THR A 312 -13.77 -32.42 9.67
CA THR A 312 -15.21 -32.66 9.55
C THR A 312 -16.01 -31.83 10.57
N GLU A 313 -16.32 -30.58 10.25
CA GLU A 313 -17.48 -29.87 10.79
C GLU A 313 -18.23 -29.24 9.60
N ALA A 314 -18.63 -30.11 8.68
CA ALA A 314 -19.91 -29.97 8.02
C ALA A 314 -21.00 -30.15 9.07
N LYS A 315 -21.42 -29.04 9.68
CA LYS A 315 -22.79 -28.88 10.20
C LYS A 315 -23.26 -27.49 9.78
N ILE A 316 -24.11 -27.55 8.76
CA ILE A 316 -25.14 -26.62 8.26
C ILE A 316 -25.24 -25.32 9.06
#